data_AF-A0A1A9WYR2-F1
#
_entry.id   AF-A0A1A9WYR2-F1
#
_cell.length_a   1.000
_cell.length_b   1.000
_cell.length_c   1.000
_cell.angle_alpha   90.00
_cell.angle_beta   90.00
_cell.angle_gamma   90.00
#
_symmetry.space_group_name_H-M   'P 1'
#
loop_
_entity.id
_entity.type
_entity.pdbx_description
1 polymer ?
#
loop_
_entity_poly.entity_id
_entity_poly.type
_entity_poly.pdbx_seq_one_letter_code
_entity_poly.pdbx_strand_id
1 'polypeptide(L)'
;MVTLPILHVAQKEGGTQFKLLVEYPNDIKALMKPMRFPRDQQTLPNHFYFTDYERHNAEIAAFHLDRILGFRRAMPVTGRLLNITTEIYQVADDNLLKTFFISPASNLCFHGKCVYYCDTSHAICGNPDKLEGSFAAFLPTFETANRKTWRHPWRRSYHKRRKAQWETDANYCSMVRDIPPYDEGRRLLDLMDMSVFDFLTGNMDRHHYETFKIYGNNTFTLHLDHGRGFGKPFHDELTILAPMLQCCMLRKKTVRKLLDLHNGPKSLSQLLRESMQMDPVSPILWEPHYEALDRRLAIILQVNVA
;
A
#
# COMPACT_ATOMS: atom_id res chain seq x y z
N MET A 1 6.75 -6.23 17.30
CA MET A 1 6.48 -6.91 16.02
C MET A 1 7.75 -7.55 15.43
N VAL A 2 8.88 -6.84 15.33
CA VAL A 2 10.12 -7.39 14.73
C VAL A 2 10.63 -8.65 15.46
N THR A 3 10.67 -8.64 16.79
CA THR A 3 11.29 -9.70 17.60
C THR A 3 10.32 -10.46 18.49
N LEU A 4 9.05 -10.03 18.55
CA LEU A 4 8.07 -10.66 19.43
C LEU A 4 7.76 -12.08 18.96
N PRO A 5 7.61 -13.05 19.89
CA PRO A 5 7.21 -14.40 19.54
C PRO A 5 5.81 -14.37 18.94
N ILE A 6 5.61 -15.10 17.84
CA ILE A 6 4.31 -15.26 17.21
C ILE A 6 3.60 -16.41 17.93
N LEU A 7 2.41 -16.13 18.47
CA LEU A 7 1.63 -17.12 19.22
C LEU A 7 0.64 -17.87 18.32
N HIS A 8 0.06 -17.16 17.35
CA HIS A 8 -0.95 -17.71 16.47
C HIS A 8 -0.97 -16.95 15.14
N VAL A 9 -1.26 -17.69 14.07
CA VAL A 9 -1.38 -17.17 12.71
C VAL A 9 -2.67 -17.71 12.09
N ALA A 10 -3.49 -16.81 11.58
CA ALA A 10 -4.67 -17.17 10.80
C ALA A 10 -4.63 -16.45 9.45
N GLN A 11 -5.24 -17.04 8.43
CA GLN A 11 -5.45 -16.30 7.20
C GLN A 11 -6.55 -15.25 7.41
N LYS A 12 -6.29 -14.00 7.01
CA LYS A 12 -7.33 -12.97 7.06
C LYS A 12 -8.43 -13.26 6.02
N GLU A 13 -9.66 -13.40 6.49
CA GLU A 13 -10.84 -13.51 5.63
C GLU A 13 -11.19 -12.19 4.90
N GLY A 14 -11.91 -12.31 3.78
CA GLY A 14 -12.48 -11.18 3.04
C GLY A 14 -11.46 -10.33 2.25
N GLY A 15 -10.23 -10.81 2.05
CA GLY A 15 -9.24 -10.18 1.17
C GLY A 15 -9.29 -10.71 -0.27
N THR A 16 -8.79 -9.93 -1.23
CA THR A 16 -8.63 -10.37 -2.63
C THR A 16 -7.40 -11.26 -2.81
N GLN A 17 -6.26 -10.86 -2.23
CA GLN A 17 -5.01 -11.63 -2.21
C GLN A 17 -4.67 -12.12 -0.80
N PHE A 18 -3.70 -13.02 -0.73
CA PHE A 18 -3.25 -13.67 0.50
C PHE A 18 -2.68 -12.68 1.53
N LYS A 19 -3.21 -12.71 2.76
CA LYS A 19 -2.76 -11.91 3.91
C LYS A 19 -2.94 -12.74 5.18
N LEU A 20 -2.01 -12.63 6.12
CA LEU A 20 -2.06 -13.29 7.42
C LEU A 20 -2.41 -12.29 8.52
N LEU A 21 -3.25 -12.72 9.45
CA LEU A 21 -3.41 -12.08 10.75
C LEU A 21 -2.47 -12.78 11.73
N VAL A 22 -1.55 -12.02 12.31
CA VAL A 22 -0.51 -12.52 13.22
C VAL A 22 -0.80 -12.00 14.61
N GLU A 23 -0.85 -12.90 15.59
CA GLU A 23 -1.11 -12.59 16.99
C GLU A 23 0.15 -12.80 17.83
N TYR A 24 0.42 -11.81 18.67
CA TYR A 24 1.55 -11.75 19.59
C TYR A 24 1.04 -11.77 21.03
N PRO A 25 1.92 -11.88 22.05
CA PRO A 25 1.52 -11.67 23.43
C PRO A 25 0.84 -10.32 23.66
N ASN A 26 -0.02 -10.25 24.67
CA ASN A 26 -0.77 -9.05 25.08
C ASN A 26 -1.73 -8.51 24.01
N ASP A 27 -2.40 -9.40 23.27
CA ASP A 27 -3.40 -9.07 22.25
C ASP A 27 -2.90 -8.13 21.13
N ILE A 28 -1.58 -8.03 20.96
CA ILE A 28 -0.98 -7.27 19.88
C ILE A 28 -1.16 -8.06 18.58
N LYS A 29 -1.66 -7.38 17.54
CA LYS A 29 -1.89 -7.97 16.23
C LYS A 29 -1.11 -7.24 15.14
N ALA A 30 -0.78 -7.97 14.08
CA ALA A 30 -0.28 -7.40 12.84
C ALA A 30 -0.94 -8.05 11.63
N LEU A 31 -1.07 -7.28 10.56
CA LEU A 31 -1.38 -7.83 9.24
C LEU A 31 -0.05 -8.09 8.52
N MET A 32 0.18 -9.35 8.17
CA MET A 32 1.37 -9.77 7.44
C MET A 32 1.05 -10.01 5.97
N LYS A 33 1.86 -9.44 5.07
CA LYS A 33 1.87 -9.77 3.65
C LYS A 33 3.21 -10.44 3.31
N PRO A 34 3.21 -11.62 2.68
CA PRO A 34 4.44 -12.34 2.35
C PRO A 34 5.13 -11.78 1.12
N MET A 35 6.45 -11.93 1.06
CA MET A 35 7.22 -11.77 -0.17
C MET A 35 6.80 -12.81 -1.19
N ARG A 36 6.58 -12.35 -2.43
CA ARG A 36 6.26 -13.22 -3.58
C ARG A 36 7.34 -13.20 -4.64
N PHE A 37 7.90 -12.03 -4.91
CA PHE A 37 8.86 -11.83 -5.99
C PHE A 37 10.11 -11.10 -5.50
N PRO A 38 11.26 -11.28 -6.18
CA PRO A 38 12.44 -10.44 -6.03
C PRO A 38 12.14 -8.93 -6.19
N ARG A 39 13.00 -8.09 -5.61
CA ARG A 39 12.81 -6.62 -5.59
C ARG A 39 12.83 -5.97 -6.97
N ASP A 40 13.52 -6.57 -7.92
CA ASP A 40 13.67 -6.12 -9.32
C ASP A 40 12.55 -6.60 -10.25
N GLN A 41 11.67 -7.50 -9.78
CA GLN A 41 10.52 -7.96 -10.54
C GLN A 41 9.51 -6.82 -10.75
N GLN A 42 9.34 -6.39 -12.00
CA GLN A 42 8.36 -5.38 -12.37
C GLN A 42 6.99 -5.98 -12.66
N THR A 43 5.94 -5.16 -12.51
CA THR A 43 4.60 -5.47 -12.99
C THR A 43 4.61 -5.49 -14.51
N LEU A 44 4.16 -6.60 -15.11
CA LEU A 44 4.15 -6.76 -16.55
C LEU A 44 3.33 -5.64 -17.23
N PRO A 45 3.75 -5.12 -18.41
CA PRO A 45 3.05 -4.03 -19.09
C PRO A 45 1.56 -4.33 -19.35
N ASN A 46 1.24 -5.59 -19.66
CA ASN A 46 -0.12 -6.05 -19.99
C ASN A 46 -1.01 -6.30 -18.76
N HIS A 47 -0.49 -6.21 -17.54
CA HIS A 47 -1.29 -6.37 -16.34
C HIS A 47 -2.09 -5.10 -16.05
N PHE A 48 -3.39 -5.26 -15.83
CA PHE A 48 -4.22 -4.21 -15.28
C PHE A 48 -3.92 -4.03 -13.78
N TYR A 49 -4.18 -2.84 -13.25
CA TYR A 49 -4.05 -2.53 -11.82
C TYR A 49 -4.84 -3.50 -10.91
N PHE A 50 -5.95 -4.08 -11.39
CA PHE A 50 -6.76 -5.04 -10.64
C PHE A 50 -6.23 -6.49 -10.67
N THR A 51 -5.27 -6.79 -11.54
CA THR A 51 -4.58 -8.10 -11.59
C THR A 51 -3.15 -8.03 -11.05
N ASP A 52 -2.68 -6.87 -10.61
CA ASP A 52 -1.33 -6.76 -10.10
C ASP A 52 -1.18 -7.48 -8.76
N TYR A 53 -0.02 -8.09 -8.55
CA TYR A 53 0.32 -8.76 -7.30
C TYR A 53 0.64 -7.74 -6.22
N GLU A 54 0.17 -8.01 -5.01
CA GLU A 54 0.64 -7.23 -3.86
C GLU A 54 2.10 -7.56 -3.53
N ARG A 55 2.84 -6.54 -3.10
CA ARG A 55 4.25 -6.56 -2.75
C ARG A 55 4.38 -6.12 -1.30
N HIS A 56 4.97 -6.96 -0.46
CA HIS A 56 5.17 -6.66 0.95
C HIS A 56 6.11 -5.44 1.13
N ASN A 57 7.15 -5.35 0.31
CA ASN A 57 8.11 -4.24 0.37
C ASN A 57 7.48 -2.88 -0.02
N ALA A 58 6.39 -2.88 -0.81
CA ALA A 58 5.65 -1.67 -1.11
C ALA A 58 4.91 -1.11 0.14
N GLU A 59 4.39 -1.97 1.02
CA GLU A 59 3.78 -1.54 2.29
C GLU A 59 4.80 -0.88 3.22
N ILE A 60 6.00 -1.46 3.31
CA ILE A 60 7.10 -0.91 4.11
C ILE A 60 7.51 0.46 3.55
N ALA A 61 7.83 0.53 2.25
CA ALA A 61 8.26 1.76 1.62
C ALA A 61 7.20 2.87 1.69
N ALA A 62 5.92 2.53 1.53
CA ALA A 62 4.82 3.47 1.62
C ALA A 62 4.70 4.10 3.03
N PHE A 63 4.88 3.32 4.10
CA PHE A 63 4.90 3.85 5.46
C PHE A 63 6.02 4.87 5.68
N HIS A 64 7.24 4.54 5.24
CA HIS A 64 8.38 5.45 5.36
C HIS A 64 8.19 6.72 4.53
N LEU A 65 7.67 6.58 3.30
CA LEU A 65 7.37 7.71 2.42
C LEU A 65 6.29 8.63 3.02
N ASP A 66 5.20 8.06 3.56
CA ASP A 66 4.13 8.81 4.23
C ASP A 66 4.67 9.65 5.41
N ARG A 67 5.60 9.07 6.18
CA ARG A 67 6.30 9.76 7.26
C ARG A 67 7.18 10.91 6.74
N ILE A 68 7.95 10.67 5.68
CA ILE A 68 8.85 11.67 5.07
C ILE A 68 8.05 12.84 4.50
N LEU A 69 6.92 12.57 3.84
CA LEU A 69 5.98 13.58 3.34
C LEU A 69 5.24 14.32 4.47
N GLY A 70 5.38 13.85 5.72
CA GLY A 70 4.78 14.48 6.89
C GLY A 70 3.26 14.30 6.97
N PHE A 71 2.70 13.33 6.24
CA PHE A 71 1.29 12.99 6.30
C PHE A 71 0.95 12.27 7.60
N ARG A 72 1.72 11.23 7.95
CA ARG A 72 1.58 10.43 9.19
C ARG A 72 0.18 9.80 9.28
N ARG A 73 -0.28 9.22 8.17
CA ARG A 73 -1.60 8.59 8.03
C ARG A 73 -1.51 7.12 7.63
N ALA A 74 -0.32 6.64 7.27
CA ALA A 74 -0.05 5.24 7.06
C ALA A 74 0.17 4.52 8.39
N MET A 75 -0.21 3.25 8.45
CA MET A 75 0.07 2.40 9.61
C MET A 75 1.57 2.11 9.71
N PRO A 76 2.11 1.96 10.93
CA PRO A 76 3.46 1.44 11.11
C PRO A 76 3.63 0.08 10.45
N VAL A 77 4.59 -0.02 9.52
CA VAL A 77 4.96 -1.26 8.85
C VAL A 77 6.46 -1.50 9.01
N THR A 78 6.85 -2.75 9.25
CA THR A 78 8.25 -3.16 9.27
C THR A 78 8.42 -4.51 8.57
N GLY A 79 9.61 -4.77 8.03
CA GLY A 79 9.98 -6.09 7.54
C GLY A 79 10.35 -7.06 8.65
N ARG A 80 10.12 -8.35 8.40
CA ARG A 80 10.65 -9.45 9.21
C ARG A 80 10.89 -10.67 8.33
N LEU A 81 12.01 -11.35 8.57
CA LEU A 81 12.30 -12.67 8.03
C LEU A 81 11.80 -13.72 9.02
N LEU A 82 10.96 -14.65 8.56
CA LEU A 82 10.34 -15.69 9.36
C LEU A 82 10.95 -17.05 9.03
N ASN A 83 11.00 -17.93 10.02
CA ASN A 83 11.00 -19.37 9.79
C ASN A 83 9.55 -19.86 9.60
N ILE A 84 9.20 -20.30 8.39
CA ILE A 84 7.86 -20.77 8.04
C ILE A 84 7.44 -21.93 8.94
N THR A 85 8.35 -22.86 9.26
CA THR A 85 8.04 -24.04 10.07
C THR A 85 7.59 -23.65 11.47
N THR A 86 8.38 -22.83 12.17
CA THR A 86 8.13 -22.53 13.59
C THR A 86 7.22 -21.33 13.81
N GLU A 87 7.23 -20.35 12.90
CA GLU A 87 6.53 -19.06 13.10
C GLU A 87 5.26 -18.92 12.25
N ILE A 88 4.97 -19.88 11.37
CA ILE A 88 3.73 -19.92 10.61
C ILE A 88 3.06 -21.29 10.77
N TYR A 89 3.69 -22.36 10.28
CA TYR A 89 3.10 -23.70 10.21
C TYR A 89 2.69 -24.23 11.59
N GLN A 90 3.60 -24.26 12.56
CA GLN A 90 3.31 -24.81 13.91
C GLN A 90 2.28 -24.00 14.71
N VAL A 91 2.00 -22.77 14.31
CA VAL A 91 1.09 -21.82 15.00
C VAL A 91 -0.10 -21.42 14.13
N ALA A 92 -0.30 -22.09 13.00
CA ALA A 92 -1.36 -21.78 12.05
C ALA A 92 -2.70 -22.39 12.44
N ASP A 93 -3.79 -21.73 12.04
CA ASP A 93 -5.13 -22.32 12.11
C ASP A 93 -5.31 -23.50 11.13
N ASP A 94 -6.30 -24.35 11.40
CA ASP A 94 -6.58 -25.56 10.60
C ASP A 94 -6.84 -25.26 9.11
N ASN A 95 -7.40 -24.08 8.82
CA ASN A 95 -7.73 -23.68 7.46
C ASN A 95 -6.48 -23.38 6.64
N LEU A 96 -5.51 -22.67 7.23
CA LEU A 96 -4.23 -22.38 6.60
C LEU A 96 -3.34 -23.63 6.55
N LEU A 97 -3.31 -24.44 7.62
CA LEU A 97 -2.53 -25.69 7.72
C LEU A 97 -2.76 -26.64 6.55
N LYS A 98 -4.02 -26.80 6.13
CA LYS A 98 -4.41 -27.67 5.01
C LYS A 98 -3.87 -27.25 3.65
N THR A 99 -3.28 -26.06 3.54
CA THR A 99 -2.75 -25.52 2.28
C THR A 99 -1.23 -25.67 2.15
N PHE A 100 -0.57 -26.20 3.18
CA PHE A 100 0.87 -26.44 3.15
C PHE A 100 1.25 -27.68 2.36
N PHE A 101 2.39 -27.61 1.68
CA PHE A 101 2.98 -28.72 0.94
C PHE A 101 4.48 -28.52 0.74
N ILE A 102 5.17 -29.57 0.31
CA ILE A 102 6.58 -29.52 -0.09
C ILE A 102 6.66 -29.47 -1.61
N SER A 103 7.36 -28.48 -2.16
CA SER A 103 7.57 -28.36 -3.61
C SER A 103 8.54 -29.43 -4.14
N PRO A 104 8.59 -29.66 -5.47
CA PRO A 104 9.60 -30.53 -6.07
C PRO A 104 11.06 -30.13 -5.80
N ALA A 105 11.29 -28.87 -5.42
CA ALA A 105 12.60 -28.35 -5.00
C ALA A 105 12.85 -28.50 -3.49
N SER A 106 12.02 -29.26 -2.78
CA SER A 106 12.11 -29.50 -1.33
C SER A 106 11.93 -28.24 -0.46
N ASN A 107 11.22 -27.21 -0.97
CA ASN A 107 10.89 -26.02 -0.20
C ASN A 107 9.52 -26.18 0.49
N LEU A 108 9.36 -25.62 1.68
CA LEU A 108 8.08 -25.53 2.37
C LEU A 108 7.25 -24.39 1.76
N CYS A 109 6.05 -24.73 1.29
CA CYS A 109 5.15 -23.81 0.60
C CYS A 109 3.73 -23.85 1.18
N PHE A 110 2.97 -22.79 0.95
CA PHE A 110 1.54 -22.72 1.24
C PHE A 110 0.85 -21.75 0.27
N HIS A 111 -0.44 -21.98 -0.03
CA HIS A 111 -1.19 -21.12 -0.95
C HIS A 111 -2.37 -20.39 -0.32
N GLY A 112 -2.87 -20.83 0.83
CA GLY A 112 -4.06 -20.24 1.46
C GLY A 112 -5.34 -20.34 0.63
N LYS A 113 -6.33 -19.53 0.97
CA LYS A 113 -7.66 -19.47 0.35
C LYS A 113 -8.12 -18.05 0.12
N CYS A 114 -7.93 -17.51 -1.08
CA CYS A 114 -8.35 -16.16 -1.43
C CYS A 114 -8.81 -16.10 -2.89
N VAL A 115 -9.36 -14.96 -3.31
CA VAL A 115 -9.97 -14.81 -4.64
C VAL A 115 -8.92 -14.82 -5.75
N TYR A 116 -7.73 -14.25 -5.50
CA TYR A 116 -6.67 -14.12 -6.49
C TYR A 116 -5.38 -14.78 -6.01
N TYR A 117 -4.84 -15.67 -6.84
CA TYR A 117 -3.49 -16.23 -6.69
C TYR A 117 -3.28 -17.00 -5.37
N CYS A 118 -4.33 -17.67 -4.89
CA CYS A 118 -4.29 -18.62 -3.77
C CYS A 118 -4.56 -20.05 -4.27
N ASP A 119 -3.64 -20.53 -5.11
CA ASP A 119 -3.63 -21.88 -5.66
C ASP A 119 -2.19 -22.40 -5.72
N THR A 120 -2.00 -23.68 -6.03
CA THR A 120 -0.67 -24.32 -6.06
C THR A 120 0.30 -23.65 -7.02
N SER A 121 -0.17 -23.11 -8.15
CA SER A 121 0.69 -22.46 -9.16
C SER A 121 1.19 -21.08 -8.71
N HIS A 122 0.54 -20.48 -7.71
CA HIS A 122 0.88 -19.19 -7.14
C HIS A 122 1.23 -19.27 -5.64
N ALA A 123 1.64 -20.45 -5.18
CA ALA A 123 2.00 -20.68 -3.79
C ALA A 123 3.16 -19.79 -3.34
N ILE A 124 3.16 -19.44 -2.06
CA ILE A 124 4.27 -18.77 -1.41
C ILE A 124 5.19 -19.86 -0.86
N CYS A 125 6.47 -19.79 -1.20
CA CYS A 125 7.46 -20.79 -0.83
C CYS A 125 8.64 -20.13 -0.12
N GLY A 126 9.23 -20.85 0.84
CA GLY A 126 10.51 -20.48 1.43
C GLY A 126 11.69 -20.90 0.57
N ASN A 127 12.90 -20.66 1.12
CA ASN A 127 14.15 -21.21 0.61
C ASN A 127 15.09 -21.64 1.76
N PRO A 128 15.01 -22.92 2.23
CA PRO A 128 13.91 -23.84 2.00
C PRO A 128 12.66 -23.50 2.81
N ASP A 129 12.82 -22.88 3.99
CA ASP A 129 11.74 -22.61 4.95
C ASP A 129 11.79 -21.19 5.52
N LYS A 130 12.58 -20.28 4.94
CA LYS A 130 12.59 -18.86 5.33
C LYS A 130 11.74 -18.01 4.40
N LEU A 131 10.95 -17.10 4.96
CA LEU A 131 10.08 -16.21 4.22
C LEU A 131 10.11 -14.79 4.77
N GLU A 132 10.38 -13.84 3.89
CA GLU A 132 10.30 -12.43 4.22
C GLU A 132 8.85 -11.93 4.15
N GLY A 133 8.48 -10.97 5.01
CA GLY A 133 7.15 -10.36 4.99
C GLY A 133 7.12 -8.95 5.59
N SER A 134 6.10 -8.20 5.21
CA SER A 134 5.78 -6.90 5.81
C SER A 134 4.76 -7.07 6.91
N PHE A 135 4.99 -6.46 8.07
CA PHE A 135 4.13 -6.51 9.25
C PHE A 135 3.57 -5.13 9.55
N ALA A 136 2.32 -4.92 9.13
CA ALA A 136 1.58 -3.69 9.43
C ALA A 136 0.91 -3.82 10.81
N ALA A 137 1.18 -2.87 11.70
CA ALA A 137 0.50 -2.78 12.99
C ALA A 137 -1.02 -2.72 12.76
N PHE A 138 -1.76 -3.54 13.50
CA PHE A 138 -3.20 -3.56 13.36
C PHE A 138 -3.80 -2.24 13.89
N LEU A 139 -4.82 -1.74 13.20
CA LEU A 139 -5.64 -0.66 13.71
C LEU A 139 -6.38 -1.12 14.98
N PRO A 140 -6.79 -0.20 15.88
CA PRO A 140 -7.63 -0.58 17.00
C PRO A 140 -8.88 -1.35 16.54
N THR A 141 -9.39 -2.19 17.43
CA THR A 141 -10.55 -3.04 17.15
C THR A 141 -11.76 -2.20 16.70
N PHE A 142 -12.66 -2.79 15.91
CA PHE A 142 -13.86 -2.09 15.47
C PHE A 142 -14.70 -1.59 16.66
N GLU A 143 -14.77 -2.37 17.74
CA GLU A 143 -15.45 -2.02 18.98
C GLU A 143 -14.93 -0.71 19.60
N THR A 144 -13.61 -0.48 19.54
CA THR A 144 -12.97 0.69 20.16
C THR A 144 -12.84 1.88 19.22
N ALA A 145 -12.52 1.65 17.94
CA ALA A 145 -12.34 2.70 16.95
C ALA A 145 -12.95 2.29 15.60
N ASN A 146 -14.29 2.29 15.57
CA ASN A 146 -15.06 2.02 14.36
C ASN A 146 -14.57 2.85 13.17
N ARG A 147 -14.40 2.20 12.02
CA ARG A 147 -13.99 2.83 10.77
C ARG A 147 -15.15 2.89 9.80
N LYS A 148 -15.15 3.93 8.95
CA LYS A 148 -16.06 4.06 7.82
C LYS A 148 -15.25 3.93 6.54
N THR A 149 -15.65 2.98 5.71
CA THR A 149 -15.12 2.82 4.36
C THR A 149 -15.90 3.71 3.40
N TRP A 150 -15.19 4.44 2.56
CA TRP A 150 -15.75 5.36 1.58
C TRP A 150 -15.31 4.93 0.19
N ARG A 151 -16.23 4.95 -0.76
CA ARG A 151 -15.91 4.77 -2.18
C ARG A 151 -15.17 6.01 -2.66
N HIS A 152 -14.00 5.81 -3.27
CA HIS A 152 -13.21 6.91 -3.79
C HIS A 152 -13.90 7.51 -5.04
N PRO A 153 -14.05 8.84 -5.18
CA PRO A 153 -14.71 9.44 -6.35
C PRO A 153 -13.97 9.10 -7.65
N TRP A 154 -12.64 9.17 -7.64
CA TRP A 154 -11.78 8.73 -8.75
C TRP A 154 -11.51 7.22 -8.78
N ARG A 155 -12.41 6.40 -8.22
CA ARG A 155 -12.28 4.94 -8.34
C ARG A 155 -12.27 4.56 -9.82
N ARG A 156 -11.28 3.75 -10.23
CA ARG A 156 -11.20 3.18 -11.58
C ARG A 156 -12.38 2.25 -11.88
N SER A 157 -12.55 1.88 -13.15
CA SER A 157 -13.69 1.05 -13.57
C SER A 157 -13.61 -0.41 -13.11
N TYR A 158 -12.41 -0.94 -12.85
CA TYR A 158 -12.16 -2.39 -12.64
C TYR A 158 -12.68 -3.23 -13.80
N HIS A 159 -12.55 -2.70 -15.03
CA HIS A 159 -13.05 -3.34 -16.23
C HIS A 159 -12.15 -3.06 -17.43
N LYS A 160 -11.89 -4.09 -18.24
CA LYS A 160 -10.91 -4.04 -19.35
C LYS A 160 -11.30 -3.08 -20.49
N ARG A 161 -12.59 -2.76 -20.62
CA ARG A 161 -13.14 -1.98 -21.75
C ARG A 161 -13.87 -0.70 -21.34
N ARG A 162 -14.22 -0.54 -20.07
CA ARG A 162 -15.07 0.58 -19.61
C ARG A 162 -14.16 1.61 -18.98
N LYS A 163 -14.31 2.88 -19.37
CA LYS A 163 -13.70 4.00 -18.68
C LYS A 163 -14.60 4.44 -17.51
N ALA A 164 -14.00 4.92 -16.43
CA ALA A 164 -14.70 5.62 -15.37
C ALA A 164 -15.08 7.03 -15.83
N GLN A 165 -16.08 7.63 -15.20
CA GLN A 165 -16.59 8.95 -15.58
C GLN A 165 -15.49 10.04 -15.54
N TRP A 166 -14.63 10.01 -14.52
CA TRP A 166 -13.51 10.95 -14.38
C TRP A 166 -12.45 10.80 -15.47
N GLU A 167 -12.39 9.68 -16.20
CA GLU A 167 -11.48 9.47 -17.33
C GLU A 167 -12.01 10.10 -18.62
N THR A 168 -13.29 10.48 -18.67
CA THR A 168 -13.96 11.00 -19.87
C THR A 168 -14.52 12.40 -19.68
N ASP A 169 -14.70 12.85 -18.44
CA ASP A 169 -15.23 14.16 -18.09
C ASP A 169 -14.13 15.03 -17.48
N ALA A 170 -13.71 16.06 -18.21
CA ALA A 170 -12.69 17.01 -17.74
C ALA A 170 -13.16 17.85 -16.55
N ASN A 171 -14.48 18.07 -16.40
CA ASN A 171 -15.09 18.85 -15.33
C ASN A 171 -15.58 17.98 -14.17
N TYR A 172 -15.15 16.71 -14.10
CA TYR A 172 -15.62 15.75 -13.11
C TYR A 172 -15.49 16.27 -11.66
N CYS A 173 -14.40 16.97 -11.34
CA CYS A 173 -14.22 17.49 -9.98
C CYS A 173 -15.27 18.53 -9.57
N SER A 174 -15.80 19.32 -10.51
CA SER A 174 -16.86 20.30 -10.20
C SER A 174 -18.08 19.60 -9.59
N MET A 175 -18.49 18.44 -10.15
CA MET A 175 -19.55 17.64 -9.53
C MET A 175 -19.14 17.04 -8.19
N VAL A 176 -17.88 16.58 -8.04
CA VAL A 176 -17.41 16.02 -6.75
C VAL A 176 -17.46 17.07 -5.65
N ARG A 177 -17.14 18.33 -5.95
CA ARG A 177 -17.18 19.46 -5.01
C ARG A 177 -18.58 19.81 -4.52
N ASP A 178 -19.64 19.33 -5.17
CA ASP A 178 -21.02 19.58 -4.73
C ASP A 178 -21.61 18.42 -3.91
N ILE A 179 -20.82 17.36 -3.67
CA ILE A 179 -21.31 16.12 -3.04
C ILE A 179 -20.71 15.95 -1.64
N PRO A 180 -21.52 15.78 -0.59
CA PRO A 180 -21.03 15.40 0.73
C PRO A 180 -20.22 14.10 0.71
N PRO A 181 -19.06 14.03 1.39
CA PRO A 181 -18.49 15.02 2.31
C PRO A 181 -17.36 15.86 1.68
N TYR A 182 -17.35 16.04 0.36
CA TYR A 182 -16.28 16.70 -0.38
C TYR A 182 -16.53 18.20 -0.62
N ASP A 183 -17.77 18.61 -0.43
CA ASP A 183 -18.28 19.98 -0.50
C ASP A 183 -17.80 20.88 0.65
N GLU A 184 -17.41 20.27 1.77
CA GLU A 184 -16.94 21.01 2.94
C GLU A 184 -15.69 20.42 3.61
N GLY A 185 -15.02 21.29 4.37
CA GLY A 185 -13.93 20.91 5.26
C GLY A 185 -12.70 20.37 4.54
N ARG A 186 -12.15 19.27 5.07
CA ARG A 186 -10.81 18.78 4.70
C ARG A 186 -10.79 17.63 3.72
N ARG A 187 -11.93 16.97 3.47
CA ARG A 187 -11.92 15.65 2.82
C ARG A 187 -11.38 15.72 1.40
N LEU A 188 -11.79 16.71 0.62
CA LEU A 188 -11.32 16.85 -0.75
C LEU A 188 -9.81 17.10 -0.79
N LEU A 189 -9.28 17.97 0.07
CA LEU A 189 -7.83 18.19 0.22
C LEU A 189 -7.07 16.92 0.67
N ASP A 190 -7.68 16.09 1.52
CA ASP A 190 -7.08 14.82 1.93
C ASP A 190 -6.98 13.83 0.76
N LEU A 191 -7.92 13.87 -0.21
CA LEU A 191 -7.82 13.07 -1.43
C LEU A 191 -6.74 13.60 -2.39
N MET A 192 -6.47 14.91 -2.39
CA MET A 192 -5.35 15.47 -3.17
C MET A 192 -4.00 15.05 -2.60
N ASP A 193 -3.83 15.12 -1.27
CA ASP A 193 -2.65 14.58 -0.59
C ASP A 193 -2.45 13.08 -0.92
N MET A 194 -3.54 12.31 -0.90
CA MET A 194 -3.52 10.87 -1.22
C MET A 194 -3.16 10.62 -2.69
N SER A 195 -3.66 11.43 -3.63
CA SER A 195 -3.29 11.35 -5.05
C SER A 195 -1.79 11.61 -5.27
N VAL A 196 -1.21 12.60 -4.59
CA VAL A 196 0.24 12.86 -4.62
C VAL A 196 1.01 11.64 -4.09
N PHE A 197 0.58 11.08 -2.96
CA PHE A 197 1.19 9.91 -2.36
C PHE A 197 1.12 8.67 -3.27
N ASP A 198 -0.07 8.36 -3.79
CA ASP A 198 -0.29 7.23 -4.67
C ASP A 198 0.47 7.41 -6.00
N PHE A 199 0.62 8.63 -6.53
CA PHE A 199 1.43 8.86 -7.74
C PHE A 199 2.92 8.63 -7.52
N LEU A 200 3.48 9.12 -6.41
CA LEU A 200 4.89 8.87 -6.07
C LEU A 200 5.18 7.36 -5.97
N THR A 201 4.28 6.59 -5.37
CA THR A 201 4.40 5.13 -5.28
C THR A 201 4.03 4.42 -6.59
N GLY A 202 3.25 5.04 -7.47
CA GLY A 202 2.68 4.41 -8.66
C GLY A 202 1.49 3.49 -8.35
N ASN A 203 0.86 3.66 -7.18
CA ASN A 203 -0.30 2.87 -6.76
C ASN A 203 -1.57 3.30 -7.51
N MET A 204 -2.06 2.43 -8.38
CA MET A 204 -3.28 2.68 -9.16
C MET A 204 -4.56 2.15 -8.51
N ASP A 205 -4.45 1.43 -7.39
CA ASP A 205 -5.55 0.62 -6.83
C ASP A 205 -6.34 1.32 -5.72
N ARG A 206 -6.30 2.66 -5.66
CA ARG A 206 -7.04 3.46 -4.68
C ARG A 206 -8.54 3.52 -5.00
N HIS A 207 -9.26 2.42 -4.75
CA HIS A 207 -10.71 2.34 -5.00
C HIS A 207 -11.58 2.77 -3.81
N HIS A 208 -11.02 2.71 -2.61
CA HIS A 208 -11.66 3.05 -1.36
C HIS A 208 -10.65 3.77 -0.46
N TYR A 209 -11.17 4.49 0.52
CA TYR A 209 -10.38 4.99 1.65
C TYR A 209 -11.17 4.81 2.94
N GLU A 210 -10.49 4.81 4.07
CA GLU A 210 -11.12 4.68 5.39
C GLU A 210 -10.93 5.93 6.23
N THR A 211 -11.86 6.16 7.15
CA THR A 211 -11.75 7.18 8.20
C THR A 211 -12.22 6.64 9.54
N PHE A 212 -11.75 7.21 10.64
CA PHE A 212 -12.31 6.91 11.97
C PHE A 212 -13.68 7.56 12.14
N LYS A 213 -14.71 6.74 12.38
CA LYS A 213 -16.12 7.17 12.50
C LYS A 213 -16.35 8.10 13.68
N ILE A 214 -15.62 7.90 14.77
CA ILE A 214 -15.76 8.68 16.02
C ILE A 214 -15.53 10.19 15.85
N TYR A 215 -14.82 10.60 14.79
CA TYR A 215 -14.53 12.01 14.50
C TYR A 215 -15.40 12.60 13.37
N GLY A 216 -16.41 11.85 12.91
CA GLY A 216 -17.31 12.31 11.84
C GLY A 216 -16.57 12.61 10.53
N ASN A 217 -16.94 13.72 9.86
CA ASN A 217 -16.31 14.14 8.62
C ASN A 217 -14.99 14.91 8.84
N ASN A 218 -14.79 15.53 10.01
CA ASN A 218 -13.58 16.28 10.34
C ASN A 218 -12.46 15.36 10.85
N THR A 219 -12.04 14.45 9.98
CA THR A 219 -11.03 13.43 10.25
C THR A 219 -10.18 13.21 9.02
N PHE A 220 -9.00 12.63 9.21
CA PHE A 220 -8.09 12.32 8.12
C PHE A 220 -8.43 10.99 7.44
N THR A 221 -8.01 10.87 6.19
CA THR A 221 -8.04 9.60 5.45
C THR A 221 -6.90 8.70 5.89
N LEU A 222 -7.22 7.44 6.19
CA LEU A 222 -6.21 6.42 6.45
C LEU A 222 -5.53 6.01 5.14
N HIS A 223 -4.20 6.02 5.13
CA HIS A 223 -3.41 5.52 4.02
C HIS A 223 -3.16 4.03 4.26
N LEU A 224 -3.91 3.18 3.56
CA LEU A 224 -3.88 1.71 3.69
C LEU A 224 -3.70 1.06 2.32
N ASP A 225 -3.48 -0.26 2.28
CA ASP A 225 -3.40 -1.07 1.05
C ASP A 225 -2.46 -0.48 -0.03
N HIS A 226 -1.16 -0.42 0.29
CA HIS A 226 -0.12 0.08 -0.61
C HIS A 226 0.58 -1.04 -1.38
N GLY A 227 0.16 -2.29 -1.21
CA GLY A 227 0.79 -3.47 -1.82
C GLY A 227 0.92 -3.41 -3.34
N ARG A 228 0.13 -2.59 -4.04
CA ARG A 228 0.23 -2.38 -5.50
C ARG A 228 1.02 -1.13 -5.90
N GLY A 229 1.74 -0.52 -4.96
CA GLY A 229 2.77 0.47 -5.24
C GLY A 229 4.07 -0.18 -5.70
N PHE A 230 4.98 0.65 -6.22
CA PHE A 230 6.34 0.26 -6.63
C PHE A 230 6.38 -0.94 -7.61
N GLY A 231 5.39 -1.03 -8.51
CA GLY A 231 5.36 -2.07 -9.54
C GLY A 231 6.15 -1.75 -10.81
N LYS A 232 6.26 -0.46 -11.17
CA LYS A 232 6.90 0.01 -12.41
C LYS A 232 7.79 1.22 -12.13
N PRO A 233 9.14 1.08 -12.07
CA PRO A 233 10.04 2.21 -11.88
C PRO A 233 10.24 3.05 -13.16
N PHE A 234 10.05 2.46 -14.34
CA PHE A 234 10.27 3.12 -15.64
C PHE A 234 8.99 3.64 -16.32
N HIS A 235 7.87 3.69 -15.58
CA HIS A 235 6.58 4.21 -16.05
C HIS A 235 5.96 5.10 -14.98
N ASP A 236 5.47 6.27 -15.38
CA ASP A 236 4.80 7.22 -14.49
C ASP A 236 3.33 7.33 -14.90
N GLU A 237 2.44 6.79 -14.07
CA GLU A 237 1.01 6.75 -14.37
C GLU A 237 0.34 8.08 -14.03
N LEU A 238 0.36 9.03 -14.97
CA LEU A 238 -0.18 10.38 -14.79
C LEU A 238 -1.67 10.39 -14.42
N THR A 239 -2.44 9.35 -14.79
CA THR A 239 -3.86 9.29 -14.43
C THR A 239 -4.11 9.20 -12.92
N ILE A 240 -3.10 8.85 -12.10
CA ILE A 240 -3.20 8.90 -10.63
C ILE A 240 -3.31 10.36 -10.13
N LEU A 241 -2.76 11.34 -10.87
CA LEU A 241 -2.85 12.76 -10.55
C LEU A 241 -4.18 13.41 -10.95
N ALA A 242 -5.10 12.66 -11.58
CA ALA A 242 -6.40 13.18 -12.02
C ALA A 242 -7.17 13.96 -10.94
N PRO A 243 -7.24 13.53 -9.66
CA PRO A 243 -7.89 14.32 -8.61
C PRO A 243 -7.29 15.71 -8.47
N MET A 244 -5.97 15.81 -8.30
CA MET A 244 -5.27 17.09 -8.12
C MET A 244 -5.40 17.97 -9.36
N LEU A 245 -5.25 17.38 -10.55
CA LEU A 245 -5.34 18.06 -11.83
C LEU A 245 -6.73 18.64 -12.10
N GLN A 246 -7.78 17.82 -11.93
CA GLN A 246 -9.16 18.24 -12.19
C GLN A 246 -9.68 19.19 -11.12
N CYS A 247 -9.27 19.00 -9.86
CA CYS A 247 -9.68 19.85 -8.77
C CYS A 247 -8.81 21.08 -8.59
N CYS A 248 -7.68 21.21 -9.29
CA CYS A 248 -6.79 22.36 -9.19
C CYS A 248 -6.55 22.82 -7.75
N MET A 249 -6.27 21.88 -6.84
CA MET A 249 -6.11 22.22 -5.43
C MET A 249 -5.11 21.28 -4.76
N LEU A 250 -4.30 21.84 -3.87
CA LEU A 250 -3.39 21.09 -3.02
C LEU A 250 -3.17 21.86 -1.72
N ARG A 251 -2.99 21.14 -0.61
CA ARG A 251 -2.76 21.80 0.68
C ARG A 251 -1.43 22.55 0.66
N LYS A 252 -1.43 23.82 1.10
CA LYS A 252 -0.23 24.66 1.20
C LYS A 252 0.94 23.97 1.92
N LYS A 253 0.65 23.22 2.99
CA LYS A 253 1.66 22.43 3.72
C LYS A 253 2.30 21.36 2.85
N THR A 254 1.50 20.69 2.02
CA THR A 254 1.96 19.65 1.08
C THR A 254 2.81 20.26 -0.02
N VAL A 255 2.38 21.37 -0.63
CA VAL A 255 3.18 22.11 -1.64
C VAL A 255 4.55 22.49 -1.09
N ARG A 256 4.60 23.13 0.09
CA ARG A 256 5.88 23.49 0.73
C ARG A 256 6.76 22.27 0.95
N LYS A 257 6.18 21.19 1.48
CA LYS A 257 6.95 19.97 1.74
C LYS A 257 7.51 19.35 0.47
N LEU A 258 6.76 19.34 -0.63
CA LEU A 258 7.23 18.86 -1.93
C LEU A 258 8.38 19.75 -2.47
N LEU A 259 8.26 21.07 -2.36
CA LEU A 259 9.32 22.02 -2.73
C LEU A 259 10.58 21.82 -1.88
N ASP A 260 10.43 21.63 -0.57
CA ASP A 260 11.55 21.37 0.35
C ASP A 260 12.26 20.03 0.01
N LEU A 261 11.49 19.01 -0.37
CA LEU A 261 12.04 17.71 -0.78
C LEU A 261 12.73 17.76 -2.16
N HIS A 262 12.32 18.67 -3.03
CA HIS A 262 12.90 18.85 -4.35
C HIS A 262 14.16 19.74 -4.33
N ASN A 263 14.11 20.84 -3.57
CA ASN A 263 15.19 21.84 -3.51
C ASN A 263 16.15 21.67 -2.33
N GLY A 264 15.84 20.74 -1.42
CA GLY A 264 16.62 20.50 -0.21
C GLY A 264 17.98 19.85 -0.50
N PRO A 265 18.86 19.80 0.53
CA PRO A 265 20.22 19.27 0.39
C PRO A 265 20.27 17.75 0.17
N LYS A 266 19.18 17.04 0.51
CA LYS A 266 19.01 15.62 0.23
C LYS A 266 17.74 15.43 -0.59
N SER A 267 17.81 14.63 -1.64
CA SER A 267 16.65 14.29 -2.46
C SER A 267 15.64 13.43 -1.69
N LEU A 268 14.40 13.37 -2.18
CA LEU A 268 13.38 12.48 -1.64
C LEU A 268 13.86 11.03 -1.60
N SER A 269 14.51 10.59 -2.67
CA SER A 269 15.03 9.23 -2.77
C SER A 269 16.12 8.90 -1.75
N GLN A 270 17.06 9.83 -1.49
CA GLN A 270 18.09 9.70 -0.45
C GLN A 270 17.46 9.60 0.94
N LEU A 271 16.52 10.48 1.26
CA LEU A 271 15.82 10.48 2.55
C LEU A 271 15.03 9.18 2.77
N LEU A 272 14.39 8.67 1.72
CA LEU A 272 13.65 7.41 1.80
C LEU A 272 14.60 6.22 2.03
N ARG A 273 15.72 6.18 1.29
CA ARG A 273 16.76 5.14 1.46
C ARG A 273 17.31 5.12 2.88
N GLU A 274 17.70 6.27 3.41
CA GLU A 274 18.20 6.42 4.78
C GLU A 274 17.15 5.99 5.80
N SER A 275 15.88 6.39 5.60
CA SER A 275 14.82 6.05 6.56
C SER A 275 14.55 4.55 6.65
N MET A 276 14.75 3.80 5.56
CA MET A 276 14.52 2.34 5.50
C MET A 276 15.77 1.51 5.84
N GLN A 277 16.92 2.14 6.03
CA GLN A 277 18.21 1.44 6.17
C GLN A 277 18.25 0.53 7.42
N MET A 278 17.50 0.88 8.46
CA MET A 278 17.39 0.14 9.71
C MET A 278 16.25 -0.88 9.72
N ASP A 279 15.44 -0.98 8.66
CA ASP A 279 14.42 -2.02 8.58
C ASP A 279 15.09 -3.39 8.44
N PRO A 280 14.66 -4.43 9.19
CA PRO A 280 15.32 -5.74 9.21
C PRO A 280 15.45 -6.45 7.87
N VAL A 281 14.69 -6.03 6.85
CA VAL A 281 14.70 -6.65 5.51
C VAL A 281 15.26 -5.71 4.43
N SER A 282 16.03 -4.70 4.85
CA SER A 282 16.80 -3.86 3.95
C SER A 282 17.75 -4.71 3.07
N PRO A 283 17.84 -4.44 1.75
CA PRO A 283 17.20 -3.34 1.02
C PRO A 283 15.70 -3.56 0.72
N ILE A 284 14.90 -2.50 0.91
CA ILE A 284 13.44 -2.53 0.69
C ILE A 284 13.05 -2.30 -0.77
N LEU A 285 13.67 -1.30 -1.43
CA LEU A 285 13.39 -0.96 -2.82
C LEU A 285 14.62 -1.21 -3.70
N TRP A 286 14.35 -1.61 -4.94
CA TRP A 286 15.34 -1.69 -6.01
C TRP A 286 15.72 -0.28 -6.52
N GLU A 287 16.96 -0.11 -6.97
CA GLU A 287 17.56 1.20 -7.26
C GLU A 287 16.71 2.12 -8.16
N PRO A 288 16.16 1.64 -9.30
CA PRO A 288 15.35 2.47 -10.19
C PRO A 288 14.08 3.06 -9.57
N HIS A 289 13.57 2.51 -8.46
CA HIS A 289 12.45 3.14 -7.75
C HIS A 289 12.84 4.43 -7.03
N TYR A 290 14.11 4.56 -6.62
CA TYR A 290 14.63 5.80 -6.04
C TYR A 290 14.69 6.90 -7.11
N GLU A 291 15.21 6.59 -8.30
CA GLU A 291 15.22 7.52 -9.43
C GLU A 291 13.80 7.92 -9.86
N ALA A 292 12.87 6.95 -9.88
CA ALA A 292 11.47 7.21 -10.20
C ALA A 292 10.80 8.17 -9.23
N LEU A 293 11.13 8.11 -7.93
CA LEU A 293 10.56 9.01 -6.92
C LEU A 293 10.95 10.47 -7.16
N ASP A 294 12.23 10.73 -7.41
CA ASP A 294 12.72 12.09 -7.67
C ASP A 294 12.14 12.62 -9.00
N ARG A 295 12.07 11.78 -10.04
CA ARG A 295 11.41 12.12 -11.31
C ARG A 295 9.93 12.45 -11.13
N ARG A 296 9.17 11.63 -10.39
CA ARG A 296 7.75 11.85 -10.12
C ARG A 296 7.51 13.08 -9.26
N LEU A 297 8.38 13.36 -8.30
CA LEU A 297 8.32 14.60 -7.52
C LEU A 297 8.45 15.83 -8.42
N ALA A 298 9.39 15.83 -9.36
CA ALA A 298 9.53 16.91 -10.34
C ALA A 298 8.28 17.07 -11.21
N ILE A 299 7.68 15.95 -11.67
CA ILE A 299 6.42 15.97 -12.43
C ILE A 299 5.30 16.66 -11.63
N ILE A 300 5.12 16.32 -10.34
CA ILE A 300 4.09 16.95 -9.50
C ILE A 300 4.26 18.47 -9.45
N LEU A 301 5.51 18.95 -9.37
CA LEU A 301 5.81 20.39 -9.27
C LEU A 301 5.70 21.13 -10.61
N GLN A 302 5.82 20.43 -11.73
CA GLN A 302 5.65 21.00 -13.08
C GLN A 302 4.19 21.05 -13.53
N VAL A 303 3.34 20.23 -12.93
CA VAL A 303 1.91 20.23 -13.19
C VAL A 303 1.30 21.53 -12.65
N ASN A 304 0.88 22.41 -13.55
CA ASN A 304 0.21 23.65 -13.20
C ASN A 304 -1.12 23.36 -12.52
N VAL A 305 -1.19 23.68 -11.24
CA VAL A 305 -2.45 23.91 -10.52
C VAL A 305 -2.88 25.33 -10.87
N ALA A 306 -3.58 25.47 -12.00
CA ALA A 306 -4.13 26.75 -12.50
C ALA A 306 -5.05 27.45 -11.49
#